data_AF-A0A2E4J5K2-F1
#
_entry.id   AF-A0A2E4J5K2-F1
#
_cell.length_a   1.000
_cell.length_b   1.000
_cell.length_c   1.000
_cell.angle_alpha   90.00
_cell.angle_beta   90.00
_cell.angle_gamma   90.00
#
_symmetry.space_group_name_H-M   'P 1'
#
loop_
_entity.id
_entity.type
_entity.pdbx_description
1 polymer ?
#
loop_
_entity_poly.entity_id
_entity_poly.type
_entity_poly.pdbx_seq_one_letter_code
_entity_poly.pdbx_strand_id
1 'polypeptide(L)'
;MKYVAKEDVKNYPLIEFKGHIHLIDNYSELEQCCDIICKKTIIGFDTETKPSFKKGISYNISLIQLAVDDDVFIIRIDKIGLDKRIIDILSNSNILKVGIDVKNDLIGLKKMHNFQEANFLDLNSLATVKGFKSIGAVKLCIMLLGFRISKRQRLSDWSADILTPSQLEYAAIDAWICPQILQSFKDKLLYP
;
A
#
# COMPACT_ATOMS: atom_id res chain seq x y z
N MET A 1 -19.75 9.28 9.87
CA MET A 1 -19.81 9.96 8.55
C MET A 1 -19.41 8.97 7.46
N LYS A 2 -20.21 8.75 6.42
CA LYS A 2 -19.94 7.77 5.34
C LYS A 2 -19.65 8.42 3.97
N TYR A 3 -19.38 9.72 3.97
CA TYR A 3 -19.10 10.52 2.78
C TYR A 3 -18.34 11.79 3.15
N VAL A 4 -17.40 12.20 2.30
CA VAL A 4 -16.67 13.47 2.39
C VAL A 4 -16.68 14.11 0.99
N ALA A 5 -17.13 15.36 0.91
CA ALA A 5 -17.12 16.11 -0.34
C ALA A 5 -15.68 16.46 -0.75
N LYS A 6 -15.46 16.68 -2.05
CA LYS A 6 -14.10 16.97 -2.55
C LYS A 6 -13.57 18.29 -1.99
N GLU A 7 -14.41 19.30 -1.85
CA GLU A 7 -14.05 20.61 -1.26
C GLU A 7 -13.65 20.53 0.21
N ASP A 8 -14.18 19.56 0.96
CA ASP A 8 -13.94 19.41 2.40
C ASP A 8 -12.62 18.72 2.71
N VAL A 9 -12.01 18.01 1.75
CA VAL A 9 -10.77 17.26 1.95
C VAL A 9 -9.68 18.13 2.57
N LYS A 10 -9.57 19.40 2.13
CA LYS A 10 -8.54 20.34 2.62
C LYS A 10 -8.71 20.74 4.09
N ASN A 11 -9.90 20.55 4.67
CA ASN A 11 -10.21 20.92 6.04
C ASN A 11 -9.66 19.92 7.07
N TYR A 12 -9.21 18.76 6.61
CA TYR A 12 -8.63 17.73 7.48
C TYR A 12 -7.10 17.89 7.59
N PRO A 13 -6.52 17.61 8.77
CA PRO A 13 -5.07 17.62 8.96
C PRO A 13 -4.40 16.58 8.05
N LEU A 14 -3.21 16.92 7.53
CA LEU A 14 -2.39 15.97 6.78
C LEU A 14 -1.81 14.95 7.75
N ILE A 15 -1.89 13.66 7.41
CA ILE A 15 -1.25 12.61 8.19
C ILE A 15 0.27 12.69 8.04
N GLU A 16 0.98 12.40 9.11
CA GLU A 16 2.43 12.27 9.15
C GLU A 16 2.78 10.83 9.52
N PHE A 17 3.74 10.23 8.81
CA PHE A 17 4.28 8.93 9.19
C PHE A 17 5.44 9.13 10.17
N LYS A 18 5.34 8.53 11.35
CA LYS A 18 6.33 8.65 12.44
C LYS A 18 7.10 7.36 12.71
N GLY A 19 6.85 6.32 11.92
CA GLY A 19 7.53 5.05 12.01
C GLY A 19 8.85 5.04 11.24
N HIS A 20 9.37 3.84 10.97
CA HIS A 20 10.63 3.66 10.27
C HIS A 20 10.40 3.23 8.82
N ILE A 21 11.17 3.83 7.92
CA ILE A 21 11.16 3.48 6.50
C ILE A 21 12.43 2.72 6.18
N HIS A 22 12.28 1.51 5.65
CA HIS A 22 13.37 0.64 5.22
C HIS A 22 13.33 0.54 3.70
N LEU A 23 14.29 1.18 3.02
CA LEU A 23 14.45 1.05 1.57
C LEU A 23 15.29 -0.19 1.28
N ILE A 24 14.72 -1.15 0.56
CA ILE A 24 15.36 -2.44 0.27
C ILE A 24 15.68 -2.50 -1.22
N ASP A 25 16.97 -2.47 -1.55
CA ASP A 25 17.41 -2.53 -2.95
C ASP A 25 18.58 -3.48 -3.24
N ASN A 26 18.86 -4.37 -2.29
CA ASN A 26 19.78 -5.49 -2.44
C ASN A 26 19.23 -6.77 -1.78
N TYR A 27 19.81 -7.91 -2.17
CA TYR A 27 19.33 -9.22 -1.73
C TYR A 27 19.57 -9.53 -0.25
N SER A 28 20.60 -8.96 0.38
CA SER A 28 20.91 -9.21 1.80
C SER A 28 19.85 -8.59 2.70
N GLU A 29 19.48 -7.34 2.43
CA GLU A 29 18.42 -6.64 3.15
C GLU A 29 17.04 -7.25 2.85
N LEU A 30 16.83 -7.74 1.63
CA LEU A 30 15.60 -8.43 1.25
C LEU A 30 15.35 -9.67 2.12
N GLU A 31 16.37 -10.48 2.36
CA GLU A 31 16.25 -11.67 3.22
C GLU A 31 15.78 -11.30 4.63
N GLN A 32 16.45 -10.34 5.26
CA GLN A 32 16.12 -9.86 6.60
C GLN A 32 14.71 -9.26 6.67
N CYS A 33 14.34 -8.46 5.67
CA CYS A 33 13.00 -7.89 5.51
C CYS A 33 11.93 -9.00 5.45
N CYS A 34 12.12 -10.00 4.58
CA CYS A 34 11.17 -11.10 4.43
C CYS A 34 11.04 -11.93 5.72
N ASP A 35 12.12 -12.16 6.45
CA ASP A 35 12.09 -12.88 7.74
C ASP A 35 11.28 -12.16 8.82
N ILE A 36 11.27 -10.82 8.79
CA ILE A 36 10.44 -10.00 9.69
C ILE A 36 8.97 -10.10 9.28
N ILE A 37 8.69 -9.89 7.98
CA ILE A 37 7.32 -9.84 7.44
C ILE A 37 6.61 -11.20 7.58
N CYS A 38 7.31 -12.31 7.33
CA CYS A 38 6.75 -13.65 7.40
C CYS A 38 6.23 -14.05 8.79
N LYS A 39 6.63 -13.33 9.86
CA LYS A 39 6.17 -13.55 11.24
C LYS A 39 4.86 -12.81 11.56
N LYS A 40 4.35 -11.99 10.65
CA LYS A 40 3.17 -11.17 10.84
C LYS A 40 1.93 -11.84 10.25
N THR A 41 0.78 -11.60 10.86
CA THR A 41 -0.51 -12.14 10.41
C THR A 41 -1.30 -11.16 9.55
N ILE A 42 -1.05 -9.85 9.70
CA ILE A 42 -1.66 -8.78 8.93
C ILE A 42 -0.55 -7.80 8.53
N ILE A 43 -0.50 -7.44 7.25
CA ILE A 43 0.44 -6.46 6.72
C ILE A 43 -0.29 -5.48 5.80
N GLY A 44 0.17 -4.23 5.78
CA GLY A 44 -0.24 -3.26 4.78
C GLY A 44 0.48 -3.53 3.46
N PHE A 45 -0.22 -3.32 2.34
CA PHE A 45 0.28 -3.59 1.00
C PHE A 45 -0.10 -2.45 0.06
N ASP A 46 0.88 -2.00 -0.73
CA ASP A 46 0.69 -1.10 -1.87
C ASP A 46 1.76 -1.38 -2.94
N THR A 47 1.59 -0.82 -4.14
CA THR A 47 2.64 -0.81 -5.17
C THR A 47 2.75 0.53 -5.87
N GLU A 48 3.92 0.81 -6.45
CA GLU A 48 4.13 2.02 -7.24
C GLU A 48 4.75 1.73 -8.60
N THR A 49 4.29 2.46 -9.61
CA THR A 49 4.71 2.30 -11.01
C THR A 49 4.97 3.67 -11.63
N LYS A 50 6.07 3.80 -12.38
CA LYS A 50 6.31 4.99 -13.21
C LYS A 50 5.10 5.27 -14.12
N PRO A 51 4.52 6.49 -14.11
CA PRO A 51 3.40 6.80 -14.99
C PRO A 51 3.85 6.87 -16.45
N SER A 52 2.93 6.49 -17.34
CA SER A 52 3.06 6.74 -18.78
C SER A 52 2.05 7.78 -19.22
N PHE A 53 2.54 8.80 -19.95
CA PHE A 53 1.69 9.83 -20.57
C PHE A 53 1.42 9.54 -22.06
N LYS A 54 1.89 8.40 -22.57
CA LYS A 54 1.68 7.97 -23.97
C LYS A 54 0.67 6.82 -24.00
N LYS A 55 -0.35 6.96 -24.84
CA LYS A 55 -1.41 5.95 -25.00
C LYS A 55 -0.81 4.60 -25.42
N GLY A 56 -1.18 3.54 -24.70
CA GLY A 56 -0.73 2.16 -25.00
C GLY A 56 0.62 1.77 -24.39
N ILE A 57 1.33 2.68 -23.72
CA ILE A 57 2.57 2.35 -23.00
C ILE A 57 2.25 2.20 -21.52
N SER A 58 2.71 1.10 -20.92
CA SER A 58 2.67 0.85 -19.47
C SER A 58 4.03 0.34 -19.01
N TYR A 59 4.43 0.70 -17.79
CA TYR A 59 5.66 0.22 -17.16
C TYR A 59 5.36 -0.91 -16.18
N ASN A 60 6.38 -1.69 -15.85
CA ASN A 60 6.30 -2.67 -14.77
C ASN A 60 6.31 -1.96 -13.41
N ILE A 61 5.80 -2.66 -12.40
CA ILE A 61 5.83 -2.18 -11.02
C ILE A 61 7.28 -1.95 -10.61
N SER A 62 7.53 -0.76 -10.05
CA SER A 62 8.84 -0.32 -9.59
C SER A 62 9.06 -0.68 -8.14
N LEU A 63 8.02 -0.52 -7.30
CA LEU A 63 8.08 -0.72 -5.85
C LEU A 63 6.94 -1.62 -5.34
N ILE A 64 7.22 -2.40 -4.30
CA ILE A 64 6.19 -2.93 -3.40
C ILE A 64 6.45 -2.33 -2.01
N GLN A 65 5.40 -1.87 -1.35
CA GLN A 65 5.44 -1.41 0.03
C GLN A 65 4.74 -2.42 0.94
N LEU A 66 5.43 -2.87 1.98
CA LEU A 66 4.89 -3.78 2.99
C LEU A 66 5.02 -3.14 4.37
N ALA A 67 3.87 -2.81 4.98
CA ALA A 67 3.83 -2.18 6.30
C ALA A 67 3.53 -3.23 7.39
N VAL A 68 4.34 -3.24 8.43
CA VAL A 68 4.18 -4.10 9.61
C VAL A 68 4.44 -3.29 10.87
N ASP A 69 3.48 -3.24 11.78
CA ASP A 69 3.55 -2.38 12.98
C ASP A 69 3.93 -0.93 12.63
N ASP A 70 5.07 -0.45 13.15
CA ASP A 70 5.62 0.89 12.89
C ASP A 70 6.71 0.91 11.79
N ASP A 71 6.95 -0.21 11.12
CA ASP A 71 7.95 -0.34 10.06
C ASP A 71 7.29 -0.45 8.68
N VAL A 72 7.84 0.25 7.69
CA VAL A 72 7.45 0.08 6.29
C VAL A 72 8.67 -0.26 5.44
N PHE A 73 8.59 -1.42 4.78
CA PHE A 73 9.59 -1.89 3.85
C PHE A 73 9.20 -1.49 2.43
N ILE A 74 10.02 -0.64 1.80
CA ILE A 74 9.88 -0.21 0.40
C ILE A 74 10.87 -1.01 -0.42
N ILE A 75 10.37 -2.01 -1.16
CA ILE A 75 11.20 -2.96 -1.89
C ILE A 75 11.30 -2.54 -3.36
N ARG A 76 12.53 -2.29 -3.83
CA ARG A 76 12.87 -1.88 -5.21
C ARG A 76 12.80 -3.06 -6.19
N ILE A 77 11.60 -3.41 -6.64
CA ILE A 77 11.37 -4.51 -7.59
C ILE A 77 12.07 -4.26 -8.94
N ASP A 78 12.19 -3.00 -9.36
CA ASP A 78 12.94 -2.63 -10.56
C ASP A 78 14.45 -2.88 -10.46
N LYS A 79 15.01 -2.95 -9.25
CA LYS A 79 16.44 -3.24 -9.01
C LYS A 79 16.71 -4.71 -8.70
N ILE A 80 15.92 -5.34 -7.85
CA ILE A 80 16.19 -6.72 -7.37
C ILE A 80 15.28 -7.78 -7.99
N GLY A 81 14.29 -7.35 -8.79
CA GLY A 81 13.27 -8.23 -9.37
C GLY A 81 12.19 -8.64 -8.36
N LEU A 82 11.18 -9.35 -8.87
CA LEU A 82 10.16 -9.96 -8.03
C LEU A 82 10.66 -11.31 -7.51
N ASP A 83 11.53 -11.24 -6.50
CA ASP A 83 12.19 -12.41 -5.88
C ASP A 83 11.16 -13.40 -5.29
N LYS A 84 11.53 -14.69 -5.28
CA LYS A 84 10.68 -15.77 -4.76
C LYS A 84 10.23 -15.52 -3.32
N ARG A 85 11.06 -14.94 -2.45
CA ARG A 85 10.69 -14.64 -1.06
C ARG A 85 9.53 -13.66 -0.96
N ILE A 86 9.48 -12.68 -1.86
CA ILE A 86 8.36 -11.73 -1.97
C ILE A 86 7.12 -12.50 -2.44
N ILE A 87 7.26 -13.32 -3.48
CA ILE A 87 6.14 -14.15 -4.00
C ILE A 87 5.60 -15.06 -2.91
N ASP A 88 6.45 -15.67 -2.09
CA ASP A 88 6.05 -16.54 -1.00
C ASP A 88 5.18 -15.76 0.02
N ILE A 89 5.52 -14.51 0.37
CA ILE A 89 4.69 -13.64 1.21
C ILE A 89 3.34 -13.33 0.56
N LEU A 90 3.34 -12.93 -0.71
CA LEU A 90 2.11 -12.61 -1.45
C LEU A 90 1.20 -13.84 -1.61
N SER A 91 1.79 -15.04 -1.69
CA SER A 91 1.08 -16.32 -1.84
C SER A 91 0.73 -16.98 -0.50
N ASN A 92 1.20 -16.43 0.63
CA ASN A 92 0.96 -17.02 1.95
C ASN A 92 -0.46 -16.75 2.46
N SER A 93 -1.26 -17.79 2.65
CA SER A 93 -2.64 -17.69 3.16
C SER A 93 -2.72 -17.30 4.63
N ASN A 94 -1.67 -17.50 5.41
CA ASN A 94 -1.62 -17.12 6.83
C ASN A 94 -1.34 -15.63 7.06
N ILE A 95 -0.97 -14.90 6.00
CA ILE A 95 -0.69 -13.47 6.06
C ILE A 95 -1.77 -12.74 5.28
N LEU A 96 -2.56 -11.93 5.98
CA LEU A 96 -3.54 -11.03 5.38
C LEU A 96 -2.83 -9.79 4.83
N LYS A 97 -2.90 -9.59 3.51
CA LYS A 97 -2.41 -8.37 2.85
C LYS A 97 -3.56 -7.39 2.69
N VAL A 98 -3.44 -6.22 3.30
CA VAL A 98 -4.49 -5.19 3.31
C VAL A 98 -4.03 -4.01 2.47
N GLY A 99 -4.80 -3.66 1.44
CA GLY A 99 -4.47 -2.53 0.56
C GLY A 99 -5.71 -1.82 0.02
N ILE A 100 -5.51 -0.85 -0.87
CA ILE A 100 -6.57 -0.04 -1.49
C ILE A 100 -6.43 -0.14 -3.01
N ASP A 101 -7.44 -0.66 -3.71
CA ASP A 101 -7.39 -0.92 -5.16
C ASP A 101 -6.40 -2.03 -5.59
N VAL A 102 -6.22 -3.01 -4.69
CA VAL A 102 -5.26 -4.13 -4.76
C VAL A 102 -5.32 -4.92 -6.07
N LYS A 103 -6.50 -4.96 -6.70
CA LYS A 103 -6.73 -5.73 -7.92
C LYS A 103 -5.78 -5.31 -9.05
N ASN A 104 -5.54 -4.01 -9.22
CA ASN A 104 -4.69 -3.51 -10.30
C ASN A 104 -3.21 -3.85 -10.02
N ASP A 105 -2.79 -3.76 -8.76
CA ASP A 105 -1.46 -4.15 -8.31
C ASP A 105 -1.17 -5.63 -8.61
N LEU A 106 -2.10 -6.51 -8.24
CA LEU A 106 -1.97 -7.96 -8.48
C LEU A 106 -1.90 -8.29 -9.97
N ILE A 107 -2.68 -7.61 -10.81
CA ILE A 107 -2.58 -7.78 -12.28
C ILE A 107 -1.19 -7.35 -12.77
N GLY A 108 -0.64 -6.25 -12.26
CA GLY A 108 0.70 -5.78 -12.57
C GLY A 108 1.77 -6.79 -12.17
N LEU A 109 1.73 -7.27 -10.92
CA LEU A 109 2.70 -8.22 -10.39
C LEU A 109 2.66 -9.56 -11.14
N LYS A 110 1.46 -10.07 -11.45
CA LYS A 110 1.28 -11.33 -12.19
C LYS A 110 1.77 -11.28 -13.63
N LYS A 111 1.81 -10.09 -14.25
CA LYS A 111 2.44 -9.91 -15.56
C LYS A 111 3.96 -10.03 -15.49
N MET A 112 4.56 -9.64 -14.37
CA MET A 112 6.01 -9.73 -14.16
C MET A 112 6.43 -11.16 -13.81
N HIS A 113 5.68 -11.83 -12.94
CA HIS A 113 5.87 -13.23 -12.61
C HIS A 113 4.52 -13.85 -12.28
N ASN A 114 4.17 -14.97 -12.90
CA ASN A 114 2.90 -15.63 -12.58
C ASN A 114 2.98 -16.30 -11.20
N PHE A 115 2.03 -16.01 -10.30
CA PHE A 115 1.90 -16.65 -8.99
C PHE A 115 0.44 -16.68 -8.55
N GLN A 116 0.14 -17.49 -7.55
CA GLN A 116 -1.19 -17.54 -6.94
C GLN A 116 -1.19 -16.66 -5.68
N GLU A 117 -1.87 -15.52 -5.74
CA GLU A 117 -2.10 -14.68 -4.59
C GLU A 117 -3.00 -15.37 -3.56
N ALA A 118 -2.78 -15.09 -2.28
CA ALA A 118 -3.64 -15.61 -1.22
C ALA A 118 -3.92 -14.54 -0.18
N ASN A 119 -5.12 -14.54 0.40
CA ASN A 119 -5.49 -13.71 1.56
C ASN A 119 -5.19 -12.21 1.38
N PHE A 120 -5.69 -11.62 0.29
CA PHE A 120 -5.71 -10.18 0.09
C PHE A 120 -7.08 -9.61 0.46
N LEU A 121 -7.09 -8.43 1.07
CA LEU A 121 -8.29 -7.67 1.36
C LEU A 121 -8.18 -6.26 0.77
N ASP A 122 -9.10 -5.98 -0.14
CA ASP A 122 -9.27 -4.66 -0.72
C ASP A 122 -10.21 -3.81 0.14
N LEU A 123 -9.68 -2.70 0.64
CA LEU A 123 -10.41 -1.81 1.54
C LEU A 123 -11.52 -1.00 0.85
N ASN A 124 -11.45 -0.73 -0.47
CA ASN A 124 -12.56 -0.09 -1.19
C ASN A 124 -13.75 -1.06 -1.29
N SER A 125 -13.46 -2.34 -1.53
CA SER A 125 -14.46 -3.40 -1.57
C SER A 125 -15.12 -3.57 -0.20
N LEU A 126 -14.32 -3.62 0.88
CA LEU A 126 -14.84 -3.64 2.25
C LEU A 126 -15.67 -2.38 2.58
N ALA A 127 -15.19 -1.19 2.20
CA ALA A 127 -15.90 0.07 2.41
C ALA A 127 -17.29 0.06 1.76
N THR A 128 -17.36 -0.45 0.53
CA THR A 128 -18.62 -0.57 -0.22
C THR A 128 -19.60 -1.49 0.51
N VAL A 129 -19.16 -2.65 0.99
CA VAL A 129 -19.98 -3.58 1.79
C VAL A 129 -20.46 -2.93 3.09
N LYS A 130 -19.65 -2.06 3.71
CA LYS A 130 -20.03 -1.31 4.92
C LYS A 130 -20.91 -0.07 4.64
N GLY A 131 -21.32 0.13 3.38
CA GLY A 131 -22.22 1.21 2.95
C GLY A 131 -21.55 2.57 2.81
N PHE A 132 -20.23 2.61 2.65
CA PHE A 132 -19.53 3.83 2.27
C PHE A 132 -19.56 4.00 0.75
N LYS A 133 -19.69 5.24 0.26
CA LYS A 133 -19.65 5.52 -1.19
C LYS A 133 -18.21 5.41 -1.69
N SER A 134 -17.92 4.68 -2.76
CA SER A 134 -16.56 4.46 -3.29
C SER A 134 -15.66 5.71 -3.23
N ILE A 135 -14.53 5.62 -2.53
CA ILE A 135 -13.84 6.79 -1.97
C ILE A 135 -12.32 6.88 -2.19
N GLY A 136 -11.64 5.81 -2.60
CA GLY A 136 -10.18 5.81 -2.72
C GLY A 136 -9.46 6.17 -1.40
N ALA A 137 -8.12 6.11 -1.42
CA ALA A 137 -7.32 6.19 -0.19
C ALA A 137 -7.55 7.46 0.65
N VAL A 138 -7.54 8.64 0.01
CA VAL A 138 -7.72 9.92 0.71
C VAL A 138 -9.01 9.99 1.52
N LYS A 139 -10.16 9.74 0.88
CA LYS A 139 -11.42 9.94 1.58
C LYS A 139 -11.65 8.81 2.58
N LEU A 140 -11.19 7.59 2.30
CA LEU A 140 -11.26 6.48 3.24
C LEU A 140 -10.48 6.77 4.52
N CYS A 141 -9.24 7.27 4.38
CA CYS A 141 -8.41 7.73 5.49
C CYS A 141 -9.12 8.82 6.30
N ILE A 142 -9.72 9.82 5.63
CA ILE A 142 -10.46 10.89 6.33
C ILE A 142 -11.63 10.33 7.15
N MET A 143 -12.49 9.49 6.58
CA MET A 143 -13.70 9.04 7.29
C MET A 143 -13.40 8.08 8.44
N LEU A 144 -12.26 7.38 8.38
CA LEU A 144 -11.93 6.33 9.34
C LEU A 144 -10.87 6.73 10.35
N LEU A 145 -9.90 7.55 9.95
CA LEU A 145 -8.78 7.99 10.78
C LEU A 145 -8.86 9.50 11.09
N GLY A 146 -9.66 10.28 10.34
CA GLY A 146 -9.78 11.73 10.56
C GLY A 146 -8.67 12.57 9.93
N PHE A 147 -7.78 11.95 9.16
CA PHE A 147 -6.66 12.62 8.48
C PHE A 147 -6.78 12.49 6.96
N ARG A 148 -6.26 13.47 6.24
CA ARG A 148 -6.04 13.36 4.80
C ARG A 148 -4.63 12.86 4.53
N ILE A 149 -4.43 12.15 3.42
CA ILE A 149 -3.11 11.81 2.89
C ILE A 149 -2.77 12.71 1.70
N SER A 150 -1.48 12.86 1.40
CA SER A 150 -1.02 13.62 0.24
C SER A 150 -1.33 12.87 -1.06
N LYS A 151 -1.38 13.58 -2.19
CA LYS A 151 -1.43 12.99 -3.54
C LYS A 151 -0.24 13.39 -4.42
N ARG A 152 0.72 14.12 -3.84
CA ARG A 152 1.76 14.84 -4.60
C ARG A 152 2.72 13.91 -5.33
N GLN A 153 2.98 12.71 -4.79
CA GLN A 153 3.95 11.77 -5.37
C GLN A 153 3.32 10.65 -6.20
N ARG A 154 1.98 10.57 -6.28
CA ARG A 154 1.27 9.52 -7.01
C ARG A 154 1.67 9.38 -8.48
N LEU A 155 2.12 10.47 -9.11
CA LEU A 155 2.55 10.48 -10.52
C LEU A 155 4.06 10.75 -10.64
N SER A 156 4.84 10.31 -9.66
CA SER A 156 6.30 10.47 -9.67
C SER A 156 6.98 9.39 -10.50
N ASP A 157 8.22 9.64 -10.90
CA ASP A 157 9.05 8.61 -11.50
C ASP A 157 9.55 7.65 -10.42
N TRP A 158 8.78 6.59 -10.18
CA TRP A 158 9.10 5.55 -9.20
C TRP A 158 10.21 4.60 -9.64
N SER A 159 10.66 4.72 -10.89
CA SER A 159 11.84 4.01 -11.41
C SER A 159 13.14 4.79 -11.27
N ALA A 160 13.11 5.98 -10.66
CA ALA A 160 14.31 6.79 -10.46
C ALA A 160 15.37 6.04 -9.65
N ASP A 161 16.65 6.19 -10.01
CA ASP A 161 17.77 5.53 -9.34
C ASP A 161 17.80 5.82 -7.83
N ILE A 162 17.48 7.07 -7.49
CA ILE A 162 17.40 7.60 -6.12
C ILE A 162 16.00 8.16 -5.90
N LEU A 163 15.31 7.64 -4.87
CA LEU A 163 14.02 8.17 -4.43
C LEU A 163 14.24 9.31 -3.43
N THR A 164 13.47 10.37 -3.57
CA THR A 164 13.51 11.50 -2.62
C THR A 164 12.86 11.13 -1.28
N PRO A 165 13.20 11.82 -0.18
CA PRO A 165 12.53 11.61 1.11
C PRO A 165 11.00 11.72 1.02
N SER A 166 10.50 12.67 0.22
CA SER A 166 9.06 12.84 0.03
C SER A 166 8.38 11.70 -0.72
N GLN A 167 9.09 11.01 -1.63
CA GLN A 167 8.60 9.80 -2.30
C GLN A 167 8.55 8.63 -1.33
N LEU A 168 9.60 8.45 -0.52
CA LEU A 168 9.67 7.41 0.50
C LEU A 168 8.55 7.57 1.54
N GLU A 169 8.35 8.79 2.04
CA GLU A 169 7.29 9.09 3.00
C GLU A 169 5.89 8.83 2.41
N TYR A 170 5.65 9.27 1.17
CA TYR A 170 4.39 9.01 0.49
C TYR A 170 4.12 7.50 0.36
N ALA A 171 5.09 6.75 -0.17
CA ALA A 171 4.98 5.31 -0.36
C ALA A 171 4.78 4.58 0.97
N ALA A 172 5.46 5.02 2.04
CA ALA A 172 5.30 4.46 3.37
C ALA A 172 3.87 4.65 3.89
N ILE A 173 3.32 5.86 3.76
CA ILE A 173 1.96 6.18 4.20
C ILE A 173 0.91 5.30 3.50
N ASP A 174 1.01 5.11 2.18
CA ASP A 174 -0.03 4.40 1.40
C ASP A 174 -0.19 2.94 1.85
N ALA A 175 0.89 2.24 2.22
CA ALA A 175 0.80 0.91 2.83
C ALA A 175 0.44 0.95 4.33
N TRP A 176 1.04 1.87 5.10
CA TRP A 176 0.91 1.92 6.57
C TRP A 176 -0.51 2.22 7.06
N ILE A 177 -1.27 3.07 6.35
CA ILE A 177 -2.65 3.39 6.76
C ILE A 177 -3.60 2.21 6.61
N CYS A 178 -3.27 1.21 5.79
CA CYS A 178 -4.20 0.15 5.40
C CYS A 178 -4.63 -0.74 6.59
N PRO A 179 -3.70 -1.31 7.40
CA PRO A 179 -4.08 -2.05 8.60
C PRO A 179 -4.85 -1.20 9.63
N GLN A 180 -4.53 0.10 9.76
CA GLN A 180 -5.24 1.01 10.67
C GLN A 180 -6.67 1.27 10.22
N ILE A 181 -6.88 1.46 8.91
CA ILE A 181 -8.21 1.56 8.32
C ILE A 181 -9.01 0.28 8.56
N LEU A 182 -8.39 -0.89 8.36
CA LEU A 182 -9.03 -2.18 8.67
C LEU A 182 -9.41 -2.27 10.15
N GLN A 183 -8.53 -1.84 11.05
CA GLN A 183 -8.81 -1.83 12.48
C GLN A 183 -9.99 -0.89 12.81
N SER A 184 -10.01 0.33 12.23
CA SER A 184 -11.14 1.27 12.37
C SER A 184 -12.47 0.67 11.88
N PHE A 185 -12.45 -0.13 10.82
CA PHE A 185 -13.63 -0.89 10.38
C PHE A 185 -14.09 -1.94 11.39
N LYS A 186 -13.17 -2.62 12.06
CA LYS A 186 -13.47 -3.64 13.09
C LYS A 186 -13.98 -2.99 14.37
N ASP A 187 -13.35 -1.90 14.81
CA ASP A 187 -13.70 -1.21 16.06
C ASP A 187 -15.08 -0.54 15.96
N LYS A 188 -15.43 -0.01 14.78
CA LYS A 188 -16.77 0.52 14.50
C LYS A 188 -17.86 -0.57 14.38
N LEU A 189 -17.53 -1.84 14.67
CA LEU A 189 -18.46 -2.95 14.90
C LEU A 189 -18.44 -3.47 16.36
N LEU A 190 -17.77 -2.78 17.28
CA LEU A 190 -17.82 -3.02 18.72
C LEU A 190 -18.39 -1.84 19.52
N TYR A 191 -18.82 -0.77 18.86
CA TYR A 191 -19.65 0.26 19.49
C TYR A 191 -21.10 0.12 19.00
N PRO A 192 -22.07 -0.06 19.92
CA PRO A 192 -23.47 -0.32 19.61
C PRO A 192 -24.14 0.81 18.82
#